data_AF-A0A2G3LBL4-F1
#
_entry.id   AF-A0A2G3LBL4-F1
#
_cell.length_a   1.000
_cell.length_b   1.000
_cell.length_c   1.000
_cell.angle_alpha   90.00
_cell.angle_beta   90.00
_cell.angle_gamma   90.00
#
_symmetry.space_group_name_H-M   'P 1'
#
loop_
_entity.id
_entity.type
_entity.pdbx_description
1 polymer ?
#
loop_
_entity_poly.entity_id
_entity_poly.type
_entity_poly.pdbx_seq_one_letter_code
_entity_poly.pdbx_strand_id
1 'polypeptide(L)'
;MEVFAYLIPYGLEWLNLIVRWLHVITGIAWIGASFYFVWLDNSIRPPAPGSELAKKGVSGELWAVHGGGFYNPQKYLVAPAELPKELHWFKWEAYSTWLSGFALLTIAYYFNAQAMMIDKAVADISSGQAVGIGIATLVIGWTVYDLLCRSKLAQYELWFGVTVFALIVGAAYVLTHLLSGRAAYIHVGAMIGTIMVANVLMLIIPGQRKMVEAMAAGKLPDPKHGLKAKQRSVHNNYFTLPVLFIMISNHYAMTYRNDHAWLVLALIMAAGVFIRHFFNLRHKGRVEWRYPAIGVALLLAVAIAIAPKAPVAVAAAPAVDPVAQFKSVHAIIAQRCATCHSAQPTQAGFATAPAGMMLDNETQIRQHAAQIYKQAIELKAMPIGNLTNMTEAERSELGAWLQQTMQGAK
;
A
#
# COMPACT_ATOMS: atom_id res chain seq x y z
N MET A 1 -39.18 1.40 -13.88
CA MET A 1 -37.72 1.33 -14.13
C MET A 1 -36.91 2.24 -13.21
N GLU A 2 -37.49 3.29 -12.59
CA GLU A 2 -36.76 4.18 -11.68
C GLU A 2 -36.36 3.57 -10.32
N VAL A 3 -37.15 2.64 -9.79
CA VAL A 3 -36.83 1.95 -8.51
C VAL A 3 -35.52 1.16 -8.59
N PHE A 4 -35.11 0.70 -9.78
CA PHE A 4 -33.83 0.00 -9.94
C PHE A 4 -32.65 0.93 -10.23
N ALA A 5 -32.91 2.18 -10.63
CA ALA A 5 -31.86 3.13 -10.98
C ALA A 5 -31.04 3.58 -9.76
N TYR A 6 -31.68 3.79 -8.60
CA TYR A 6 -30.97 4.16 -7.37
C TYR A 6 -30.27 2.97 -6.68
N LEU A 7 -30.71 1.73 -6.97
CA LEU A 7 -30.14 0.52 -6.38
C LEU A 7 -28.78 0.15 -6.98
N ILE A 8 -28.49 0.57 -8.23
CA ILE A 8 -27.22 0.27 -8.88
C ILE A 8 -26.05 0.98 -8.18
N PRO A 9 -26.04 2.31 -7.97
CA PRO A 9 -24.98 2.97 -7.23
C PRO A 9 -24.83 2.45 -5.79
N TYR A 10 -25.94 2.22 -5.11
CA TYR A 10 -25.95 1.65 -3.76
C TYR A 10 -25.33 0.25 -3.71
N GLY A 11 -25.65 -0.61 -4.69
CA GLY A 11 -25.04 -1.93 -4.83
C GLY A 11 -23.53 -1.85 -5.09
N LEU A 12 -23.07 -0.87 -5.88
CA LEU A 12 -21.64 -0.63 -6.11
C LEU A 12 -20.90 -0.15 -4.84
N GLU A 13 -21.54 0.67 -4.02
CA GLU A 13 -21.00 1.07 -2.70
C GLU A 13 -20.85 -0.14 -1.78
N TRP A 14 -21.87 -1.00 -1.70
CA TRP A 14 -21.80 -2.26 -0.95
C TRP A 14 -20.71 -3.21 -1.47
N LEU A 15 -20.60 -3.34 -2.80
CA LEU A 15 -19.55 -4.15 -3.41
C LEU A 15 -18.16 -3.60 -3.05
N ASN A 16 -17.96 -2.27 -3.11
CA ASN A 16 -16.70 -1.63 -2.71
C ASN A 16 -16.39 -1.93 -1.23
N LEU A 17 -17.39 -1.81 -0.35
CA LEU A 17 -17.25 -2.07 1.08
C LEU A 17 -16.86 -3.54 1.35
N ILE A 18 -17.61 -4.49 0.81
CA ILE A 18 -17.41 -5.92 1.07
C ILE A 18 -16.05 -6.38 0.53
N VAL A 19 -15.68 -5.98 -0.69
CA VAL A 19 -14.39 -6.36 -1.27
C VAL A 19 -13.23 -5.76 -0.48
N ARG A 20 -13.35 -4.49 -0.05
CA ARG A 20 -12.34 -3.86 0.79
C ARG A 20 -12.23 -4.55 2.15
N TRP A 21 -13.36 -4.88 2.77
CA TRP A 21 -13.37 -5.57 4.07
C TRP A 21 -12.73 -6.95 3.98
N LEU A 22 -13.10 -7.74 2.96
CA LEU A 22 -12.46 -9.01 2.65
C LEU A 22 -10.95 -8.86 2.44
N HIS A 23 -10.52 -7.84 1.70
CA HIS A 23 -9.11 -7.59 1.44
C HIS A 23 -8.32 -7.29 2.73
N VAL A 24 -8.89 -6.48 3.63
CA VAL A 24 -8.26 -6.19 4.93
C VAL A 24 -8.17 -7.47 5.79
N ILE A 25 -9.25 -8.25 5.87
CA ILE A 25 -9.27 -9.51 6.65
C ILE A 25 -8.20 -10.47 6.14
N THR A 26 -8.17 -10.72 4.83
CA THR A 26 -7.22 -11.66 4.21
C THR A 26 -5.78 -11.14 4.30
N GLY A 27 -5.57 -9.84 4.13
CA GLY A 27 -4.26 -9.20 4.32
C GLY A 27 -3.73 -9.34 5.74
N ILE A 28 -4.57 -9.17 6.77
CA ILE A 28 -4.20 -9.40 8.17
C ILE A 28 -3.83 -10.87 8.39
N ALA A 29 -4.62 -11.80 7.88
CA ALA A 29 -4.34 -13.24 7.99
C ALA A 29 -2.98 -13.59 7.36
N TRP A 30 -2.71 -13.09 6.15
CA TRP A 30 -1.47 -13.39 5.43
C TRP A 30 -0.24 -12.75 6.07
N ILE A 31 -0.29 -11.45 6.36
CA ILE A 31 0.83 -10.73 6.95
C ILE A 31 1.09 -11.19 8.40
N GLY A 32 0.03 -11.46 9.17
CA GLY A 32 0.11 -12.04 10.50
C GLY A 32 0.81 -13.39 10.49
N ALA A 33 0.38 -14.31 9.61
CA ALA A 33 1.03 -15.60 9.43
C ALA A 33 2.50 -15.44 9.01
N SER A 34 2.80 -14.51 8.10
CA SER A 34 4.16 -14.24 7.65
C SER A 34 5.06 -13.78 8.80
N PHE A 35 4.59 -12.87 9.65
CA PHE A 35 5.34 -12.44 10.83
C PHE A 35 5.55 -13.56 11.84
N TYR A 36 4.53 -14.38 12.08
CA TYR A 36 4.64 -15.53 12.97
C TYR A 36 5.68 -16.54 12.46
N PHE A 37 5.62 -16.94 11.19
CA PHE A 37 6.57 -17.92 10.64
C PHE A 37 8.00 -17.37 10.56
N VAL A 38 8.19 -16.08 10.28
CA VAL A 38 9.52 -15.47 10.32
C VAL A 38 10.07 -15.42 11.75
N TRP A 39 9.22 -15.15 12.75
CA TRP A 39 9.63 -15.25 14.15
C TRP A 39 10.01 -16.70 14.50
N LEU A 40 9.12 -17.66 14.21
CA LEU A 40 9.33 -19.09 14.46
C LEU A 40 10.66 -19.57 13.85
N ASP A 41 10.90 -19.31 12.57
CA ASP A 41 12.11 -19.73 11.86
C ASP A 41 13.40 -19.11 12.42
N ASN A 42 13.33 -17.91 13.01
CA ASN A 42 14.49 -17.27 13.64
C ASN A 42 14.66 -17.67 15.12
N SER A 43 13.62 -18.20 15.75
CA SER A 43 13.58 -18.55 17.17
C SER A 43 13.73 -20.04 17.47
N ILE A 44 13.51 -20.93 16.50
CA ILE A 44 13.81 -22.37 16.66
C ILE A 44 15.28 -22.58 17.05
N ARG A 45 15.53 -23.60 17.89
CA ARG A 45 16.86 -24.00 18.35
C ARG A 45 17.07 -25.49 18.11
N PRO A 46 18.30 -25.94 17.81
CA PRO A 46 18.58 -27.37 17.69
C PRO A 46 18.17 -28.11 18.96
N PRO A 47 17.60 -29.32 18.84
CA PRO A 47 17.32 -30.14 20.02
C PRO A 47 18.62 -30.55 20.71
N ALA A 48 18.55 -30.93 21.99
CA ALA A 48 19.72 -31.36 22.75
C ALA A 48 20.44 -32.53 22.03
N PRO A 49 21.78 -32.52 21.93
CA PRO A 49 22.54 -33.62 21.32
C PRO A 49 22.20 -34.96 21.99
N GLY A 50 21.92 -35.99 21.19
CA GLY A 50 21.57 -37.33 21.70
C GLY A 50 20.11 -37.49 22.18
N SER A 51 19.31 -36.42 22.18
CA SER A 51 17.87 -36.51 22.48
C SER A 51 17.09 -37.33 21.46
N GLU A 52 15.92 -37.83 21.86
CA GLU A 52 15.00 -38.54 20.95
C GLU A 52 14.58 -37.70 19.74
N LEU A 53 14.45 -36.37 19.91
CA LEU A 53 14.15 -35.46 18.80
C LEU A 53 15.31 -35.39 17.80
N ALA A 54 16.55 -35.32 18.28
CA ALA A 54 17.71 -35.37 17.40
C ALA A 54 17.77 -36.69 16.62
N LYS A 55 17.48 -37.83 17.26
CA LYS A 55 17.40 -39.15 16.61
C LYS A 55 16.30 -39.22 15.55
N LYS A 56 15.20 -38.50 15.73
CA LYS A 56 14.08 -38.38 14.77
C LYS A 56 14.35 -37.41 13.61
N GLY A 57 15.53 -36.79 13.53
CA GLY A 57 15.88 -35.88 12.45
C GLY A 57 15.31 -34.46 12.60
N VAL A 58 14.88 -34.08 13.80
CA VAL A 58 14.45 -32.72 14.11
C VAL A 58 15.68 -31.80 14.05
N SER A 59 15.61 -30.79 13.18
CA SER A 59 16.66 -29.79 13.00
C SER A 59 16.52 -28.59 13.94
N GLY A 60 15.31 -28.36 14.44
CA GLY A 60 15.05 -27.34 15.45
C GLY A 60 13.67 -27.47 16.06
N GLU A 61 13.55 -27.06 17.32
CA GLU A 61 12.30 -27.01 18.06
C GLU A 61 12.12 -25.65 18.74
N LEU A 62 10.88 -25.36 19.11
CA LEU A 62 10.50 -24.20 19.91
C LEU A 62 9.44 -24.63 20.91
N TRP A 63 9.46 -24.05 22.11
CA TRP A 63 8.34 -24.14 23.04
C TRP A 63 7.65 -22.79 23.15
N ALA A 64 6.33 -22.77 23.00
CA ALA A 64 5.52 -21.57 23.07
C ALA A 64 4.25 -21.82 23.89
N VAL A 65 3.77 -20.80 24.58
CA VAL A 65 2.49 -20.83 25.31
C VAL A 65 1.53 -19.87 24.64
N HIS A 66 0.32 -20.34 24.33
CA HIS A 66 -0.74 -19.49 23.81
C HIS A 66 -2.12 -20.11 24.10
N GLY A 67 -3.14 -19.29 24.35
CA GLY A 67 -4.52 -19.78 24.56
C GLY A 67 -4.68 -20.83 25.66
N GLY A 68 -3.83 -20.81 26.69
CA GLY A 68 -3.84 -21.78 27.80
C GLY A 68 -3.14 -23.12 27.53
N GLY A 69 -2.52 -23.31 26.35
CA GLY A 69 -1.80 -24.54 26.00
C GLY A 69 -0.32 -24.32 25.72
N PHE A 70 0.45 -25.42 25.76
CA PHE A 70 1.85 -25.49 25.35
C PHE A 70 1.97 -26.08 23.94
N TYR A 71 2.71 -25.41 23.08
CA TYR A 71 3.00 -25.84 21.71
C TYR A 71 4.49 -26.14 21.58
N ASN A 72 4.82 -27.27 20.94
CA ASN A 72 6.20 -27.63 20.57
C ASN A 72 6.34 -27.79 19.04
N PRO A 73 6.42 -26.70 18.26
CA PRO A 73 6.68 -26.81 16.83
C PRO A 73 8.06 -27.41 16.56
N GLN A 74 8.11 -28.43 15.72
CA GLN A 74 9.33 -29.13 15.32
C GLN A 74 9.58 -28.93 13.83
N LYS A 75 10.80 -28.52 13.48
CA LYS A 75 11.25 -28.35 12.10
C LYS A 75 12.21 -29.46 11.72
N TYR A 76 11.89 -30.17 10.65
CA TYR A 76 12.73 -31.22 10.08
C TYR A 76 13.62 -30.65 8.98
N LEU A 77 14.88 -31.13 8.87
CA LEU A 77 15.83 -30.63 7.86
C LEU A 77 15.41 -31.06 6.45
N VAL A 78 14.90 -32.29 6.33
CA VAL A 78 14.54 -32.92 5.06
C VAL A 78 13.11 -33.45 5.14
N ALA A 79 12.86 -34.37 6.05
CA ALA A 79 11.58 -35.06 6.21
C ALA A 79 11.44 -35.61 7.64
N PRO A 80 10.22 -35.74 8.19
CA PRO A 80 9.96 -36.70 9.25
C PRO A 80 10.06 -38.14 8.71
N ALA A 81 10.25 -39.12 9.60
CA ALA A 81 10.32 -40.54 9.22
C ALA A 81 9.00 -41.03 8.58
N GLU A 82 7.86 -40.51 9.05
CA GLU A 82 6.55 -40.74 8.47
C GLU A 82 5.91 -39.39 8.14
N LEU A 83 5.43 -39.24 6.91
CA LEU A 83 4.66 -38.06 6.53
C LEU A 83 3.25 -38.13 7.13
N PRO A 84 2.78 -37.08 7.83
CA PRO A 84 1.41 -37.05 8.32
C PRO A 84 0.42 -37.05 7.13
N LYS A 85 -0.75 -37.68 7.33
CA LYS A 85 -1.82 -37.76 6.33
C LYS A 85 -2.36 -36.38 5.95
N GLU A 86 -2.37 -35.46 6.91
CA GLU A 86 -2.86 -34.10 6.76
C GLU A 86 -1.70 -33.11 6.84
N LEU A 87 -1.55 -32.32 5.78
CA LEU A 87 -0.58 -31.22 5.71
C LEU A 87 -1.34 -29.92 5.46
N HIS A 88 -1.17 -28.95 6.34
CA HIS A 88 -1.72 -27.62 6.13
C HIS A 88 -0.80 -26.80 5.21
N TRP A 89 -1.38 -26.17 4.18
CA TRP A 89 -0.66 -25.39 3.19
C TRP A 89 -1.03 -23.91 3.32
N PHE A 90 -0.11 -23.10 3.84
CA PHE A 90 -0.26 -21.64 3.93
C PHE A 90 -0.15 -21.01 2.53
N LYS A 91 -1.28 -20.92 1.84
CA LYS A 91 -1.38 -20.40 0.47
C LYS A 91 -2.63 -19.55 0.26
N TRP A 92 -3.73 -19.91 0.91
CA TRP A 92 -5.02 -19.26 0.70
C TRP A 92 -5.05 -17.85 1.25
N GLU A 93 -4.32 -17.57 2.33
CA GLU A 93 -4.18 -16.24 2.88
C GLU A 93 -3.55 -15.31 1.85
N ALA A 94 -2.47 -15.75 1.19
CA ALA A 94 -1.80 -15.01 0.13
C ALA A 94 -2.72 -14.84 -1.10
N TYR A 95 -3.28 -15.94 -1.60
CA TYR A 95 -4.08 -15.94 -2.84
C TYR A 95 -5.34 -15.10 -2.68
N SER A 96 -6.06 -15.25 -1.58
CA SER A 96 -7.28 -14.47 -1.31
C SER A 96 -6.96 -12.99 -1.10
N THR A 97 -5.82 -12.65 -0.49
CA THR A 97 -5.38 -11.24 -0.39
C THR A 97 -5.15 -10.64 -1.77
N TRP A 98 -4.46 -11.34 -2.66
CA TRP A 98 -4.19 -10.83 -4.01
C TRP A 98 -5.45 -10.75 -4.86
N LEU A 99 -6.31 -11.78 -4.84
CA LEU A 99 -7.57 -11.78 -5.59
C LEU A 99 -8.49 -10.63 -5.16
N SER A 100 -8.68 -10.46 -3.84
CA SER A 100 -9.47 -9.35 -3.30
C SER A 100 -8.82 -7.99 -3.55
N GLY A 101 -7.49 -7.90 -3.50
CA GLY A 101 -6.74 -6.68 -3.77
C GLY A 101 -6.80 -6.27 -5.25
N PHE A 102 -6.70 -7.23 -6.17
CA PHE A 102 -6.84 -6.99 -7.60
C PHE A 102 -8.28 -6.61 -7.98
N ALA A 103 -9.27 -7.25 -7.35
CA ALA A 103 -10.67 -6.83 -7.47
C ALA A 103 -10.86 -5.39 -6.97
N LEU A 104 -10.28 -5.03 -5.82
CA LEU A 104 -10.35 -3.67 -5.28
C LEU A 104 -9.65 -2.66 -6.18
N LEU A 105 -8.49 -2.99 -6.74
CA LEU A 105 -7.77 -2.16 -7.71
C LEU A 105 -8.64 -1.93 -8.96
N THR A 106 -9.30 -2.97 -9.45
CA THR A 106 -10.19 -2.86 -10.61
C THR A 106 -11.39 -1.97 -10.33
N ILE A 107 -12.10 -2.21 -9.23
CA ILE A 107 -13.30 -1.46 -8.86
C ILE A 107 -12.96 0.00 -8.53
N ALA A 108 -11.91 0.24 -7.73
CA ALA A 108 -11.63 1.57 -7.20
C ALA A 108 -10.77 2.44 -8.13
N TYR A 109 -9.94 1.84 -8.99
CA TYR A 109 -9.05 2.59 -9.89
C TYR A 109 -9.38 2.38 -11.36
N TYR A 110 -9.56 1.14 -11.83
CA TYR A 110 -9.71 0.91 -13.28
C TYR A 110 -11.08 1.35 -13.82
N PHE A 111 -12.16 1.08 -13.09
CA PHE A 111 -13.50 1.53 -13.49
C PHE A 111 -13.68 3.06 -13.42
N ASN A 112 -12.87 3.75 -12.60
CA ASN A 112 -12.89 5.21 -12.49
C ASN A 112 -11.51 5.82 -12.77
N ALA A 113 -10.83 5.33 -13.81
CA ALA A 113 -9.44 5.69 -14.10
C ALA A 113 -9.24 7.19 -14.36
N GLN A 114 -10.23 7.85 -14.97
CA GLN A 114 -10.16 9.29 -15.22
C GLN A 114 -10.05 10.10 -13.92
N ALA A 115 -10.83 9.77 -12.89
CA ALA A 115 -10.77 10.48 -11.62
C ALA A 115 -9.62 9.98 -10.73
N MET A 116 -9.33 8.67 -10.74
CA MET A 116 -8.48 8.05 -9.74
C MET A 116 -7.03 7.86 -10.19
N MET A 117 -6.77 7.77 -11.49
CA MET A 117 -5.45 7.46 -12.06
C MET A 117 -4.81 8.60 -12.83
N ILE A 118 -5.59 9.54 -13.36
CA ILE A 118 -5.09 10.59 -14.25
C ILE A 118 -5.00 11.92 -13.51
N ASP A 119 -3.88 12.60 -13.67
CA ASP A 119 -3.70 14.02 -13.34
C ASP A 119 -3.09 14.68 -14.59
N LYS A 120 -3.85 15.55 -15.26
CA LYS A 120 -3.43 16.16 -16.53
C LYS A 120 -2.22 17.08 -16.39
N ALA A 121 -1.94 17.56 -15.18
CA ALA A 121 -0.72 18.33 -14.92
C ALA A 121 0.52 17.44 -14.87
N VAL A 122 0.35 16.13 -14.66
CA VAL A 122 1.43 15.14 -14.68
C VAL A 122 1.63 14.57 -16.08
N ALA A 123 0.57 14.01 -16.67
CA ALA A 123 0.58 13.47 -18.02
C ALA A 123 -0.84 13.48 -18.62
N ASP A 124 -0.96 13.93 -19.87
CA ASP A 124 -2.22 13.88 -20.61
C ASP A 124 -2.34 12.53 -21.32
N ILE A 125 -2.87 11.55 -20.59
CA ILE A 125 -3.08 10.17 -21.07
C ILE A 125 -4.54 9.78 -20.96
N SER A 126 -4.97 8.89 -21.85
CA SER A 126 -6.30 8.28 -21.81
C SER A 126 -6.47 7.29 -20.65
N SER A 127 -7.72 7.03 -20.24
CA SER A 127 -8.05 6.02 -19.23
C SER A 127 -7.51 4.63 -19.58
N GLY A 128 -7.56 4.24 -20.86
CA GLY A 128 -7.03 2.97 -21.33
C GLY A 128 -5.52 2.86 -21.18
N GLN A 129 -4.78 3.93 -21.48
CA GLN A 129 -3.34 4.00 -21.25
C GLN A 129 -3.00 3.94 -19.75
N ALA A 130 -3.74 4.66 -18.92
CA ALA A 130 -3.52 4.63 -17.47
C ALA A 130 -3.70 3.22 -16.89
N VAL A 131 -4.80 2.53 -17.26
CA VAL A 131 -5.05 1.13 -16.86
C VAL A 131 -3.98 0.19 -17.42
N GLY A 132 -3.59 0.38 -18.69
CA GLY A 132 -2.53 -0.40 -19.32
C GLY A 132 -1.19 -0.27 -18.60
N ILE A 133 -0.79 0.94 -18.21
CA ILE A 133 0.40 1.21 -17.39
C ILE A 133 0.29 0.49 -16.04
N GLY A 134 -0.88 0.55 -15.42
CA GLY A 134 -1.15 -0.15 -14.16
C GLY A 134 -0.92 -1.65 -14.26
N ILE A 135 -1.57 -2.32 -15.23
CA ILE A 135 -1.42 -3.77 -15.47
C ILE A 135 0.01 -4.12 -15.86
N ALA A 136 0.63 -3.34 -16.75
CA ALA A 136 2.01 -3.56 -17.20
C ALA A 136 2.98 -3.51 -16.02
N THR A 137 2.78 -2.60 -15.06
CA THR A 137 3.61 -2.49 -13.85
C THR A 137 3.63 -3.79 -13.05
N LEU A 138 2.46 -4.42 -12.84
CA LEU A 138 2.35 -5.67 -12.09
C LEU A 138 3.06 -6.83 -12.82
N VAL A 139 2.85 -6.95 -14.14
CA VAL A 139 3.43 -8.02 -14.96
C VAL A 139 4.94 -7.86 -15.13
N ILE A 140 5.40 -6.66 -15.50
CA ILE A 140 6.81 -6.34 -15.69
C ILE A 140 7.55 -6.44 -14.36
N GLY A 141 6.98 -5.89 -13.28
CA GLY A 141 7.58 -5.91 -11.95
C GLY A 141 7.86 -7.33 -11.46
N TRP A 142 6.89 -8.24 -11.60
CA TRP A 142 7.10 -9.66 -11.30
C TRP A 142 8.17 -10.29 -12.21
N THR A 143 8.08 -10.08 -13.51
CA THR A 143 8.97 -10.71 -14.49
C THR A 143 10.42 -10.31 -14.27
N VAL A 144 10.68 -9.00 -14.12
CA VAL A 144 12.03 -8.46 -13.86
C VAL A 144 12.56 -8.99 -12.53
N TYR A 145 11.75 -8.98 -11.47
CA TYR A 145 12.15 -9.52 -10.18
C TYR A 145 12.47 -11.03 -10.23
N ASP A 146 11.65 -11.83 -10.91
CA ASP A 146 11.91 -13.27 -11.03
C ASP A 146 13.17 -13.58 -11.83
N LEU A 147 13.41 -12.84 -12.92
CA LEU A 147 14.66 -12.95 -13.70
C LEU A 147 15.88 -12.57 -12.85
N LEU A 148 15.80 -11.51 -12.05
CA LEU A 148 16.87 -11.13 -11.14
C LEU A 148 17.18 -12.23 -10.13
N CYS A 149 16.15 -12.84 -9.53
CA CYS A 149 16.36 -13.94 -8.59
C CYS A 149 16.93 -15.21 -9.22
N ARG A 150 16.81 -15.38 -10.55
CA ARG A 150 17.44 -16.47 -11.30
C ARG A 150 18.86 -16.14 -11.77
N SER A 151 19.27 -14.89 -11.69
CA SER A 151 20.59 -14.41 -12.11
C SER A 151 21.67 -14.69 -11.06
N LYS A 152 22.95 -14.48 -11.44
CA LYS A 152 24.09 -14.57 -10.51
C LYS A 152 24.04 -13.53 -9.38
N LEU A 153 23.33 -12.40 -9.58
CA LEU A 153 23.17 -11.37 -8.56
C LEU A 153 22.50 -11.93 -7.29
N ALA A 154 21.66 -12.96 -7.44
CA ALA A 154 20.96 -13.62 -6.35
C ALA A 154 21.89 -14.28 -5.30
N GLN A 155 23.18 -14.44 -5.62
CA GLN A 155 24.22 -14.93 -4.70
C GLN A 155 24.76 -13.82 -3.79
N TYR A 156 24.51 -12.55 -4.12
CA TYR A 156 25.00 -11.37 -3.38
C TYR A 156 23.81 -10.65 -2.73
N GLU A 157 23.39 -11.11 -1.54
CA GLU A 157 22.16 -10.66 -0.88
C GLU A 157 22.03 -9.13 -0.75
N LEU A 158 23.11 -8.44 -0.38
CA LEU A 158 23.11 -6.97 -0.23
C LEU A 158 22.87 -6.27 -1.57
N TRP A 159 23.65 -6.61 -2.60
CA TRP A 159 23.54 -5.98 -3.92
C TRP A 159 22.23 -6.34 -4.62
N PHE A 160 21.73 -7.56 -4.39
CA PHE A 160 20.39 -7.94 -4.81
C PHE A 160 19.32 -7.02 -4.19
N GLY A 161 19.38 -6.84 -2.86
CA GLY A 161 18.46 -5.97 -2.14
C GLY A 161 18.51 -4.51 -2.62
N VAL A 162 19.72 -3.95 -2.78
CA VAL A 162 19.93 -2.59 -3.31
C VAL A 162 19.37 -2.45 -4.73
N THR A 163 19.61 -3.44 -5.60
CA THR A 163 19.11 -3.43 -6.98
C THR A 163 17.59 -3.47 -7.03
N VAL A 164 16.96 -4.37 -6.26
CA VAL A 164 15.50 -4.44 -6.19
C VAL A 164 14.91 -3.15 -5.62
N PHE A 165 15.52 -2.59 -4.57
CA PHE A 165 15.09 -1.30 -4.02
C PHE A 165 15.18 -0.19 -5.07
N ALA A 166 16.30 -0.08 -5.79
CA ALA A 166 16.49 0.90 -6.86
C ALA A 166 15.45 0.72 -7.99
N LEU A 167 15.10 -0.51 -8.35
CA LEU A 167 14.05 -0.77 -9.35
C LEU A 167 12.65 -0.39 -8.86
N ILE A 168 12.33 -0.64 -7.58
CA ILE A 168 11.06 -0.20 -7.00
C ILE A 168 11.01 1.34 -6.97
N VAL A 169 12.11 2.00 -6.61
CA VAL A 169 12.20 3.47 -6.64
C VAL A 169 12.10 4.01 -8.07
N GLY A 170 12.73 3.35 -9.05
CA GLY A 170 12.60 3.68 -10.47
C GLY A 170 11.17 3.50 -10.98
N ALA A 171 10.49 2.42 -10.58
CA ALA A 171 9.07 2.22 -10.89
C ALA A 171 8.21 3.31 -10.24
N ALA A 172 8.47 3.67 -8.99
CA ALA A 172 7.78 4.76 -8.31
C ALA A 172 7.99 6.10 -9.05
N TYR A 173 9.22 6.40 -9.45
CA TYR A 173 9.55 7.58 -10.25
C TYR A 173 8.75 7.61 -11.56
N VAL A 174 8.82 6.54 -12.36
CA VAL A 174 8.10 6.46 -13.64
C VAL A 174 6.60 6.63 -13.41
N LEU A 175 6.02 5.95 -12.42
CA LEU A 175 4.59 6.02 -12.15
C LEU A 175 4.14 7.40 -11.66
N THR A 176 4.93 8.10 -10.84
CA THR A 176 4.57 9.47 -10.41
C THR A 176 4.69 10.50 -11.52
N HIS A 177 5.33 10.17 -12.64
CA HIS A 177 5.42 11.02 -13.84
C HIS A 177 4.43 10.61 -14.94
N LEU A 178 3.69 9.51 -14.76
CA LEU A 178 2.69 9.03 -15.73
C LEU A 178 1.27 9.00 -15.17
N LEU A 179 1.12 8.76 -13.87
CA LEU A 179 -0.15 8.63 -13.17
C LEU A 179 -0.25 9.68 -12.06
N SER A 180 -1.46 9.90 -11.56
CA SER A 180 -1.68 10.65 -10.32
C SER A 180 -0.84 10.03 -9.19
N GLY A 181 -0.28 10.85 -8.29
CA GLY A 181 0.55 10.34 -7.19
C GLY A 181 -0.17 9.30 -6.31
N ARG A 182 -1.49 9.46 -6.15
CA ARG A 182 -2.37 8.48 -5.49
C ARG A 182 -2.32 7.11 -6.18
N ALA A 183 -2.56 7.08 -7.49
CA ALA A 183 -2.52 5.84 -8.25
C ALA A 183 -1.10 5.28 -8.32
N ALA A 184 -0.08 6.11 -8.50
CA ALA A 184 1.31 5.70 -8.54
C ALA A 184 1.69 4.89 -7.29
N TYR A 185 1.39 5.41 -6.10
CA TYR A 185 1.66 4.71 -4.83
C TYR A 185 0.97 3.35 -4.78
N ILE A 186 -0.33 3.30 -5.05
CA ILE A 186 -1.08 2.03 -5.01
C ILE A 186 -0.56 1.02 -6.02
N HIS A 187 -0.11 1.45 -7.21
CA HIS A 187 0.46 0.54 -8.20
C HIS A 187 1.84 0.03 -7.81
N VAL A 188 2.68 0.83 -7.14
CA VAL A 188 3.93 0.33 -6.53
C VAL A 188 3.62 -0.73 -5.48
N GLY A 189 2.63 -0.48 -4.61
CA GLY A 189 2.20 -1.44 -3.60
C GLY A 189 1.62 -2.72 -4.20
N ALA A 190 0.77 -2.59 -5.22
CA ALA A 190 0.17 -3.71 -5.94
C ALA A 190 1.23 -4.53 -6.70
N MET A 191 2.26 -3.89 -7.25
CA MET A 191 3.41 -4.56 -7.86
C MET A 191 4.17 -5.39 -6.82
N ILE A 192 4.51 -4.80 -5.66
CA ILE A 192 5.17 -5.50 -4.56
C ILE A 192 4.30 -6.67 -4.05
N GLY A 193 3.00 -6.43 -3.83
CA GLY A 193 2.06 -7.48 -3.42
C GLY A 193 1.93 -8.61 -4.44
N THR A 194 1.95 -8.28 -5.74
CA THR A 194 1.94 -9.27 -6.83
C THR A 194 3.22 -10.09 -6.84
N ILE A 195 4.38 -9.46 -6.68
CA ILE A 195 5.66 -10.17 -6.51
C ILE A 195 5.58 -11.14 -5.33
N MET A 196 5.05 -10.68 -4.19
CA MET A 196 4.93 -11.47 -2.97
C MET A 196 4.02 -12.68 -3.14
N VAL A 197 2.86 -12.53 -3.79
CA VAL A 197 1.95 -13.66 -4.04
C VAL A 197 2.50 -14.60 -5.11
N ALA A 198 3.13 -14.08 -6.16
CA ALA A 198 3.69 -14.89 -7.23
C ALA A 198 4.86 -15.76 -6.72
N ASN A 199 5.65 -15.26 -5.76
CA ASN A 199 6.61 -16.06 -5.02
C ASN A 199 5.96 -17.28 -4.36
N VAL A 200 4.78 -17.11 -3.75
CA VAL A 200 4.03 -18.20 -3.12
C VAL A 200 3.48 -19.17 -4.17
N LEU A 201 2.74 -18.62 -5.14
CA LEU A 201 1.98 -19.37 -6.14
C LEU A 201 2.86 -20.15 -7.11
N MET A 202 3.91 -19.52 -7.62
CA MET A 202 4.68 -20.06 -8.75
C MET A 202 5.94 -20.80 -8.30
N LEU A 203 6.48 -20.50 -7.10
CA LEU A 203 7.77 -21.03 -6.64
C LEU A 203 7.65 -21.83 -5.35
N ILE A 204 7.11 -21.25 -4.27
CA ILE A 204 7.10 -21.88 -2.94
C ILE A 204 6.19 -23.10 -2.92
N ILE A 205 4.89 -22.94 -3.24
CA ILE A 205 3.92 -24.03 -3.15
C ILE A 205 4.25 -25.17 -4.13
N PRO A 206 4.58 -24.91 -5.42
CA PRO A 206 4.99 -25.98 -6.33
C PRO A 206 6.28 -26.68 -5.88
N GLY A 207 7.24 -25.95 -5.32
CA GLY A 207 8.47 -26.53 -4.77
C GLY A 207 8.21 -27.43 -3.56
N GLN A 208 7.39 -26.96 -2.62
CA GLN A 208 6.99 -27.74 -1.45
C GLN A 208 6.21 -29.00 -1.84
N ARG A 209 5.32 -28.93 -2.85
CA ARG A 209 4.63 -30.11 -3.39
C ARG A 209 5.60 -31.16 -3.91
N LYS A 210 6.59 -30.76 -4.71
CA LYS A 210 7.64 -31.67 -5.22
C LYS A 210 8.46 -32.29 -4.09
N MET A 211 8.73 -31.55 -3.02
CA MET A 211 9.40 -32.10 -1.84
C MET A 211 8.53 -33.17 -1.17
N VAL A 212 7.22 -32.91 -0.97
CA VAL A 212 6.28 -33.87 -0.39
C VAL A 212 6.12 -35.12 -1.27
N GLU A 213 6.01 -34.96 -2.58
CA GLU A 213 5.93 -36.07 -3.54
C GLU A 213 7.19 -36.94 -3.50
N ALA A 214 8.38 -36.34 -3.45
CA ALA A 214 9.63 -37.09 -3.33
C ALA A 214 9.68 -37.90 -2.03
N MET A 215 9.31 -37.30 -0.90
CA MET A 215 9.25 -37.97 0.40
C MET A 215 8.23 -39.11 0.43
N ALA A 216 7.03 -38.88 -0.13
CA ALA A 216 5.98 -39.90 -0.21
C ALA A 216 6.41 -41.10 -1.07
N ALA A 217 7.30 -40.88 -2.05
CA ALA A 217 7.92 -41.91 -2.87
C ALA A 217 9.17 -42.55 -2.22
N GLY A 218 9.49 -42.25 -0.95
CA GLY A 218 10.67 -42.75 -0.25
C GLY A 218 12.00 -42.18 -0.75
N LYS A 219 11.97 -41.07 -1.50
CA LYS A 219 13.15 -40.40 -2.07
C LYS A 219 13.53 -39.17 -1.25
N LEU A 220 14.81 -38.80 -1.28
CA LEU A 220 15.28 -37.55 -0.70
C LEU A 220 14.82 -36.35 -1.57
N PRO A 221 14.16 -35.34 -0.99
CA PRO A 221 13.83 -34.09 -1.67
C PRO A 221 15.04 -33.35 -2.23
N ASP A 222 14.89 -32.78 -3.43
CA ASP A 222 15.89 -31.88 -4.02
C ASP A 222 16.00 -30.58 -3.17
N PRO A 223 17.17 -30.30 -2.56
CA PRO A 223 17.37 -29.13 -1.70
C PRO A 223 17.11 -27.79 -2.40
N LYS A 224 17.17 -27.74 -3.75
CA LYS A 224 16.95 -26.49 -4.50
C LYS A 224 15.58 -25.88 -4.22
N HIS A 225 14.57 -26.71 -3.95
CA HIS A 225 13.20 -26.26 -3.71
C HIS A 225 13.11 -25.49 -2.39
N GLY A 226 13.68 -26.04 -1.31
CA GLY A 226 13.76 -25.36 -0.01
C GLY A 226 14.59 -24.08 -0.06
N LEU A 227 15.75 -24.10 -0.73
CA LEU A 227 16.61 -22.93 -0.87
C LEU A 227 15.93 -21.78 -1.62
N LYS A 228 15.28 -22.07 -2.76
CA LYS A 228 14.50 -21.08 -3.51
C LYS A 228 13.33 -20.55 -2.70
N ALA A 229 12.59 -21.42 -2.01
CA ALA A 229 11.46 -21.00 -1.18
C ALA A 229 11.92 -20.08 -0.04
N LYS A 230 13.04 -20.41 0.62
CA LYS A 230 13.64 -19.58 1.68
C LYS A 230 14.04 -18.21 1.16
N GLN A 231 14.73 -18.14 0.01
CA GLN A 231 15.10 -16.87 -0.61
C GLN A 231 13.88 -15.97 -0.83
N ARG A 232 12.82 -16.50 -1.46
CA ARG A 232 11.61 -15.72 -1.75
C ARG A 232 10.85 -15.32 -0.48
N SER A 233 10.82 -16.18 0.52
CA SER A 233 10.23 -15.88 1.82
C SER A 233 10.96 -14.73 2.52
N VAL A 234 12.30 -14.70 2.47
CA VAL A 234 13.10 -13.59 3.00
C VAL A 234 12.79 -12.29 2.28
N HIS A 235 12.65 -12.29 0.96
CA HIS A 235 12.28 -11.08 0.22
C HIS A 235 10.88 -10.59 0.59
N ASN A 236 9.89 -11.49 0.64
CA ASN A 236 8.53 -11.16 1.09
C ASN A 236 8.52 -10.52 2.49
N ASN A 237 9.36 -11.03 3.38
CA ASN A 237 9.50 -10.50 4.74
C ASN A 237 10.01 -9.04 4.76
N TYR A 238 10.96 -8.67 3.90
CA TYR A 238 11.42 -7.28 3.79
C TYR A 238 10.43 -6.36 3.10
N PHE A 239 9.61 -6.90 2.17
CA PHE A 239 8.56 -6.14 1.50
C PHE A 239 7.36 -5.80 2.40
N THR A 240 7.16 -6.54 3.50
CA THR A 240 5.96 -6.40 4.33
C THR A 240 5.73 -5.00 4.89
N LEU A 241 6.73 -4.38 5.55
CA LEU A 241 6.52 -3.05 6.14
C LEU A 241 6.34 -1.95 5.07
N PRO A 242 7.15 -1.93 3.98
CA PRO A 242 6.88 -1.09 2.81
C PRO A 242 5.45 -1.23 2.25
N VAL A 243 5.00 -2.46 1.98
CA VAL A 243 3.70 -2.67 1.34
C VAL A 243 2.55 -2.27 2.26
N LEU A 244 2.65 -2.52 3.58
CA LEU A 244 1.64 -2.10 4.55
C LEU A 244 1.47 -0.58 4.55
N PHE A 245 2.57 0.19 4.58
CA PHE A 245 2.51 1.64 4.49
C PHE A 245 1.84 2.09 3.19
N ILE A 246 2.23 1.52 2.06
CA ILE A 246 1.67 1.89 0.76
C ILE A 246 0.16 1.65 0.72
N MET A 247 -0.33 0.53 1.27
CA MET A 247 -1.76 0.21 1.29
C MET A 247 -2.59 1.23 2.09
N ILE A 248 -2.01 1.85 3.13
CA ILE A 248 -2.68 2.90 3.92
C ILE A 248 -2.36 4.32 3.46
N SER A 249 -1.40 4.50 2.55
CA SER A 249 -0.87 5.81 2.14
C SER A 249 -1.92 6.76 1.57
N ASN A 250 -3.00 6.23 0.99
CA ASN A 250 -4.12 7.02 0.46
C ASN A 250 -4.80 7.90 1.50
N HIS A 251 -4.70 7.54 2.79
CA HIS A 251 -5.22 8.33 3.91
C HIS A 251 -4.35 9.54 4.25
N TYR A 252 -3.16 9.65 3.64
CA TYR A 252 -2.16 10.67 3.96
C TYR A 252 -1.67 11.36 2.68
N ALA A 253 -2.53 12.21 2.10
CA ALA A 253 -2.25 12.90 0.83
C ALA A 253 -0.94 13.68 0.78
N MET A 254 -0.48 14.18 1.93
CA MET A 254 0.82 14.83 2.09
C MET A 254 2.01 13.99 1.60
N THR A 255 1.90 12.65 1.58
CA THR A 255 2.97 11.80 1.04
C THR A 255 3.01 11.75 -0.48
N TYR A 256 1.85 11.78 -1.15
CA TYR A 256 1.76 11.55 -2.60
C TYR A 256 1.43 12.80 -3.42
N ARG A 257 1.10 13.93 -2.78
CA ARG A 257 0.90 15.25 -3.41
C ARG A 257 2.13 16.15 -3.36
N ASN A 258 3.31 15.56 -3.17
CA ASN A 258 4.59 16.27 -3.19
C ASN A 258 5.26 16.12 -4.55
N ASP A 259 5.96 17.14 -5.04
CA ASP A 259 6.69 17.11 -6.33
C ASP A 259 7.76 15.99 -6.38
N HIS A 260 8.23 15.56 -5.21
CA HIS A 260 9.17 14.45 -5.02
C HIS A 260 8.50 13.25 -4.34
N ALA A 261 7.21 12.98 -4.60
CA ALA A 261 6.47 11.86 -4.02
C ALA A 261 7.20 10.52 -4.15
N TRP A 262 7.84 10.22 -5.30
CA TRP A 262 8.62 8.99 -5.46
C TRP A 262 9.77 8.86 -4.45
N LEU A 263 10.41 9.97 -4.07
CA LEU A 263 11.49 10.00 -3.08
C LEU A 263 10.93 9.89 -1.66
N VAL A 264 9.81 10.55 -1.38
CA VAL A 264 9.08 10.39 -0.11
C VAL A 264 8.75 8.91 0.12
N LEU A 265 8.20 8.25 -0.89
CA LEU A 265 7.92 6.81 -0.85
C LEU A 265 9.20 6.00 -0.61
N ALA A 266 10.26 6.28 -1.36
CA ALA A 266 11.55 5.60 -1.23
C ALA A 266 12.09 5.65 0.21
N LEU A 267 12.10 6.82 0.83
CA LEU A 267 12.63 7.01 2.19
C LEU A 267 11.76 6.32 3.25
N ILE A 268 10.44 6.36 3.13
CA ILE A 268 9.53 5.65 4.05
C ILE A 268 9.68 4.13 3.90
N MET A 269 9.81 3.61 2.67
CA MET A 269 10.08 2.19 2.45
C MET A 269 11.43 1.78 3.03
N ALA A 270 12.48 2.59 2.84
CA ALA A 270 13.79 2.34 3.42
C ALA A 270 13.73 2.29 4.96
N ALA A 271 13.00 3.21 5.59
CA ALA A 271 12.75 3.16 7.03
C ALA A 271 12.07 1.85 7.46
N GLY A 272 11.04 1.41 6.72
CA GLY A 272 10.39 0.12 6.93
C GLY A 272 11.35 -1.07 6.81
N VAL A 273 12.25 -1.07 5.82
CA VAL A 273 13.27 -2.11 5.64
C VAL A 273 14.23 -2.17 6.83
N PHE A 274 14.74 -1.03 7.29
CA PHE A 274 15.65 -0.98 8.45
C PHE A 274 14.97 -1.44 9.75
N ILE A 275 13.73 -0.98 9.99
CA ILE A 275 12.95 -1.43 11.14
C ILE A 275 12.69 -2.94 11.06
N ARG A 276 12.37 -3.47 9.88
CA ARG A 276 12.18 -4.91 9.71
C ARG A 276 13.47 -5.69 9.96
N HIS A 277 14.60 -5.17 9.47
CA HIS A 277 15.91 -5.78 9.67
C HIS A 277 16.25 -5.92 11.16
N PHE A 278 15.95 -4.90 11.97
CA PHE A 278 16.10 -4.96 13.42
C PHE A 278 15.34 -6.12 14.05
N PHE A 279 14.06 -6.29 13.73
CA PHE A 279 13.27 -7.40 14.26
C PHE A 279 13.82 -8.77 13.83
N ASN A 280 14.27 -8.90 12.58
CA ASN A 280 14.90 -10.13 12.10
C ASN A 280 16.16 -10.48 12.91
N LEU A 281 17.01 -9.50 13.23
CA LEU A 281 18.19 -9.70 14.07
C LEU A 281 17.83 -9.99 15.52
N ARG A 282 16.85 -9.26 16.07
CA ARG A 282 16.39 -9.42 17.45
C ARG A 282 15.84 -10.83 17.68
N HIS A 283 15.08 -11.38 16.73
CA HIS A 283 14.58 -12.77 16.82
C HIS A 283 15.71 -13.81 16.83
N LYS A 284 16.89 -13.46 16.30
CA LYS A 284 18.12 -14.27 16.38
C LYS A 284 18.97 -13.98 17.62
N GLY A 285 18.46 -13.19 18.57
CA GLY A 285 19.19 -12.80 19.79
C GLY A 285 20.17 -11.64 19.62
N ARG A 286 20.21 -10.98 18.44
CA ARG A 286 21.10 -9.84 18.18
C ARG A 286 20.30 -8.53 18.25
N VAL A 287 20.59 -7.70 19.25
CA VAL A 287 19.92 -6.41 19.43
C VAL A 287 20.78 -5.29 18.87
N GLU A 288 20.40 -4.75 17.72
CA GLU A 288 21.15 -3.70 17.01
C GLU A 288 20.31 -2.43 16.81
N TRP A 289 20.28 -1.56 17.82
CA TRP A 289 19.48 -0.32 17.83
C TRP A 289 19.82 0.70 16.74
N ARG A 290 20.95 0.56 16.05
CA ARG A 290 21.31 1.41 14.90
C ARG A 290 20.26 1.38 13.79
N TYR A 291 19.63 0.23 13.54
CA TYR A 291 18.67 0.09 12.44
C TYR A 291 17.33 0.81 12.70
N PRO A 292 16.65 0.67 13.86
CA PRO A 292 15.48 1.48 14.13
C PRO A 292 15.84 2.96 14.26
N ALA A 293 17.04 3.31 14.76
CA ALA A 293 17.51 4.70 14.77
C ALA A 293 17.62 5.29 13.35
N ILE A 294 18.19 4.55 12.39
CA ILE A 294 18.19 4.94 10.97
C ILE A 294 16.76 5.10 10.44
N GLY A 295 15.87 4.15 10.74
CA GLY A 295 14.47 4.23 10.33
C GLY A 295 13.76 5.48 10.86
N VAL A 296 13.92 5.79 12.14
CA VAL A 296 13.36 7.00 12.76
C VAL A 296 13.98 8.26 12.15
N ALA A 297 15.29 8.30 11.94
CA ALA A 297 15.97 9.44 11.30
C ALA A 297 15.46 9.69 9.88
N LEU A 298 15.24 8.65 9.08
CA LEU A 298 14.65 8.76 7.74
C LEU A 298 13.21 9.31 7.80
N LEU A 299 12.38 8.82 8.73
CA LEU A 299 11.01 9.32 8.90
C LEU A 299 10.97 10.78 9.37
N LEU A 300 11.87 11.18 10.27
CA LEU A 300 12.02 12.57 10.70
C LEU A 300 12.49 13.47 9.54
N ALA A 301 13.47 13.01 8.77
CA ALA A 301 13.94 13.73 7.58
C ALA A 301 12.80 13.93 6.57
N VAL A 302 11.99 12.91 6.31
CA VAL A 302 10.79 13.03 5.48
C VAL A 302 9.79 14.02 6.08
N ALA A 303 9.47 13.90 7.36
CA ALA A 303 8.50 14.78 8.03
C ALA A 303 8.92 16.26 7.98
N ILE A 304 10.21 16.55 8.13
CA ILE A 304 10.78 17.90 8.00
C ILE A 304 10.74 18.35 6.53
N ALA A 305 11.14 17.49 5.58
CA ALA A 305 11.22 17.83 4.17
C ALA A 305 9.85 18.12 3.52
N ILE A 306 8.78 17.47 3.99
CA ILE A 306 7.42 17.67 3.46
C ILE A 306 6.54 18.56 4.34
N ALA A 307 7.12 19.21 5.35
CA ALA A 307 6.39 20.09 6.25
C ALA A 307 5.69 21.21 5.45
N PRO A 308 4.40 21.51 5.76
CA PRO A 308 3.68 22.56 5.06
C PRO A 308 4.36 23.92 5.31
N LYS A 309 4.40 24.76 4.28
CA LYS A 309 4.86 26.14 4.43
C LYS A 309 3.89 26.88 5.35
N ALA A 310 4.43 27.74 6.21
CA ALA A 310 3.60 28.61 7.05
C ALA A 310 2.62 29.38 6.14
N PRO A 311 1.33 29.50 6.53
CA PRO A 311 0.39 30.32 5.80
C PRO A 311 0.97 31.73 5.66
N VAL A 312 1.14 32.20 4.43
CA VAL A 312 1.51 33.59 4.20
C VAL A 312 0.36 34.42 4.72
N ALA A 313 0.62 35.33 5.65
CA ALA A 313 -0.39 36.28 6.10
C ALA A 313 -0.89 37.02 4.86
N VAL A 314 -2.18 36.86 4.57
CA VAL A 314 -2.82 37.63 3.51
C VAL A 314 -2.72 39.08 3.96
N ALA A 315 -1.86 39.86 3.31
CA ALA A 315 -1.88 41.30 3.49
C ALA A 315 -3.34 41.74 3.34
N ALA A 316 -3.83 42.57 4.26
CA ALA A 316 -5.21 43.02 4.24
C ALA A 316 -5.56 43.45 2.81
N ALA A 317 -6.37 42.63 2.13
CA ALA A 317 -6.80 42.96 0.79
C ALA A 317 -7.50 44.33 0.89
N PRO A 318 -7.35 45.22 -0.12
CA PRO A 318 -8.13 46.45 -0.14
C PRO A 318 -9.60 46.11 0.12
N ALA A 319 -10.35 46.96 0.81
CA ALA A 319 -11.73 46.68 1.19
C ALA A 319 -12.57 46.26 -0.03
N VAL A 320 -12.64 44.96 -0.29
CA VAL A 320 -13.49 44.37 -1.31
C VAL A 320 -14.86 44.22 -0.67
N ASP A 321 -15.90 44.57 -1.42
CA ASP A 321 -17.27 44.27 -1.02
C ASP A 321 -17.40 42.76 -0.68
N PRO A 322 -17.71 42.40 0.59
CA PRO A 322 -17.81 41.00 1.00
C PRO A 322 -18.81 40.20 0.16
N VAL A 323 -19.85 40.84 -0.36
CA VAL A 323 -20.86 40.20 -1.21
C VAL A 323 -20.28 39.87 -2.58
N ALA A 324 -19.58 40.82 -3.20
CA ALA A 324 -18.90 40.60 -4.47
C ALA A 324 -17.80 39.52 -4.35
N GLN A 325 -17.03 39.54 -3.27
CA GLN A 325 -15.99 38.54 -3.00
C GLN A 325 -16.60 37.13 -2.85
N PHE A 326 -17.67 36.99 -2.05
CA PHE A 326 -18.32 35.70 -1.90
C PHE A 326 -18.96 35.20 -3.20
N LYS A 327 -19.54 36.09 -4.03
CA LYS A 327 -20.09 35.71 -5.33
C LYS A 327 -19.03 35.07 -6.25
N SER A 328 -17.82 35.61 -6.25
CA SER A 328 -16.69 35.04 -7.01
C SER A 328 -16.27 33.67 -6.45
N VAL A 329 -16.10 33.57 -5.13
CA VAL A 329 -15.77 32.32 -4.44
C VAL A 329 -16.83 31.24 -4.65
N HIS A 330 -18.11 31.60 -4.61
CA HIS A 330 -19.23 30.69 -4.86
C HIS A 330 -19.19 30.16 -6.30
N ALA A 331 -18.85 31.01 -7.28
CA ALA A 331 -18.67 30.57 -8.67
C ALA A 331 -17.52 29.56 -8.82
N ILE A 332 -16.39 29.78 -8.14
CA ILE A 332 -15.27 28.83 -8.09
C ILE A 332 -15.73 27.50 -7.50
N ILE A 333 -16.40 27.52 -6.35
CA ILE A 333 -16.87 26.30 -5.68
C ILE A 333 -17.90 25.56 -6.53
N ALA A 334 -18.84 26.27 -7.15
CA ALA A 334 -19.86 25.71 -8.03
C ALA A 334 -19.23 24.96 -9.22
N GLN A 335 -18.21 25.54 -9.85
CA GLN A 335 -17.56 24.95 -11.02
C GLN A 335 -16.54 23.86 -10.66
N ARG A 336 -15.82 24.01 -9.55
CA ARG A 336 -14.68 23.16 -9.22
C ARG A 336 -14.99 22.05 -8.23
N CYS A 337 -15.97 22.24 -7.35
CA CYS A 337 -16.23 21.38 -6.19
C CYS A 337 -17.66 20.80 -6.19
N ALA A 338 -18.68 21.62 -6.45
CA ALA A 338 -20.08 21.24 -6.34
C ALA A 338 -20.54 20.24 -7.41
N THR A 339 -19.73 19.97 -8.43
CA THR A 339 -19.97 18.87 -9.37
C THR A 339 -19.93 17.50 -8.68
N CYS A 340 -19.16 17.37 -7.60
CA CYS A 340 -19.10 16.16 -6.76
C CYS A 340 -19.74 16.39 -5.38
N HIS A 341 -19.62 17.59 -4.83
CA HIS A 341 -20.03 17.95 -3.47
C HIS A 341 -21.32 18.77 -3.46
N SER A 342 -22.42 18.18 -3.94
CA SER A 342 -23.75 18.80 -3.96
C SER A 342 -24.84 17.81 -3.56
N ALA A 343 -26.04 18.33 -3.28
CA ALA A 343 -27.22 17.51 -3.07
C ALA A 343 -27.56 16.63 -4.29
N GLN A 344 -27.14 17.03 -5.50
CA GLN A 344 -27.32 16.32 -6.75
C GLN A 344 -26.02 16.34 -7.57
N PRO A 345 -25.04 15.48 -7.25
CA PRO A 345 -23.76 15.43 -7.96
C PRO A 345 -23.95 15.20 -9.47
N THR A 346 -23.22 15.96 -10.26
CA THR A 346 -23.25 15.89 -11.74
C THR A 346 -22.03 15.19 -12.32
N GLN A 347 -20.97 15.02 -11.52
CA GLN A 347 -19.78 14.31 -11.92
C GLN A 347 -20.04 12.80 -12.00
N ALA A 348 -19.79 12.21 -13.17
CA ALA A 348 -19.89 10.76 -13.36
C ALA A 348 -19.03 9.99 -12.33
N GLY A 349 -19.60 8.92 -11.78
CA GLY A 349 -18.97 8.12 -10.73
C GLY A 349 -19.29 8.56 -9.29
N PHE A 350 -20.02 9.66 -9.10
CA PHE A 350 -20.49 10.13 -7.80
C PHE A 350 -22.02 10.16 -7.78
N ALA A 351 -22.64 9.26 -7.01
CA ALA A 351 -24.09 9.26 -6.80
C ALA A 351 -24.51 10.09 -5.58
N THR A 352 -23.59 10.26 -4.62
CA THR A 352 -23.77 11.06 -3.41
C THR A 352 -22.53 11.91 -3.17
N ALA A 353 -22.70 13.02 -2.44
CA ALA A 353 -21.59 13.87 -2.06
C ALA A 353 -20.59 13.09 -1.19
N PRO A 354 -19.29 13.02 -1.56
CA PRO A 354 -18.29 12.33 -0.75
C PRO A 354 -18.26 12.87 0.67
N ALA A 355 -18.18 11.96 1.65
CA ALA A 355 -18.23 12.27 3.08
C ALA A 355 -19.49 13.03 3.55
N GLY A 356 -20.55 13.04 2.74
CA GLY A 356 -21.77 13.81 3.03
C GLY A 356 -21.58 15.33 2.97
N MET A 357 -20.46 15.81 2.42
CA MET A 357 -20.13 17.23 2.34
C MET A 357 -20.78 17.85 1.10
N MET A 358 -21.87 18.58 1.30
CA MET A 358 -22.52 19.40 0.27
C MET A 358 -21.97 20.83 0.34
N LEU A 359 -21.82 21.49 -0.81
CA LEU A 359 -21.25 22.83 -0.97
C LEU A 359 -22.13 23.71 -1.88
N ASP A 360 -23.45 23.49 -1.84
CA ASP A 360 -24.43 24.16 -2.70
C ASP A 360 -24.63 25.63 -2.33
N ASN A 361 -24.53 25.96 -1.03
CA ASN A 361 -24.80 27.30 -0.50
C ASN A 361 -23.73 27.81 0.48
N GLU A 362 -23.81 29.10 0.80
CA GLU A 362 -22.86 29.80 1.67
C GLU A 362 -22.70 29.16 3.05
N THR A 363 -23.82 28.82 3.70
CA THR A 363 -23.82 28.23 5.04
C THR A 363 -23.01 26.93 5.05
N GLN A 364 -23.26 26.06 4.07
CA GLN A 364 -22.53 24.81 3.92
C GLN A 364 -21.03 25.05 3.64
N ILE A 365 -20.70 25.99 2.75
CA ILE A 365 -19.30 26.32 2.43
C ILE A 365 -18.55 26.83 3.66
N ARG A 366 -19.16 27.74 4.43
CA ARG A 366 -18.58 28.28 5.67
C ARG A 366 -18.40 27.19 6.74
N GLN A 367 -19.39 26.31 6.89
CA GLN A 367 -19.33 25.17 7.82
C GLN A 367 -18.12 24.25 7.53
N HIS A 368 -17.76 24.08 6.25
CA HIS A 368 -16.66 23.24 5.83
C HIS A 368 -15.36 23.99 5.53
N ALA A 369 -15.26 25.28 5.89
CA ALA A 369 -14.14 26.15 5.46
C ALA A 369 -12.75 25.56 5.77
N ALA A 370 -12.53 25.04 6.98
CA ALA A 370 -11.24 24.43 7.36
C ALA A 370 -10.92 23.16 6.56
N GLN A 371 -11.92 22.35 6.24
CA GLN A 371 -11.75 21.13 5.46
C GLN A 371 -11.47 21.46 3.99
N ILE A 372 -12.20 22.43 3.42
CA ILE A 372 -11.96 22.92 2.05
C ILE A 372 -10.54 23.49 1.96
N TYR A 373 -10.13 24.32 2.93
CA TYR A 373 -8.80 24.91 2.96
C TYR A 373 -7.71 23.83 2.98
N LYS A 374 -7.82 22.85 3.89
CA LYS A 374 -6.85 21.74 3.97
C LYS A 374 -6.79 20.91 2.69
N GLN A 375 -7.93 20.53 2.12
CA GLN A 375 -7.97 19.60 0.98
C GLN A 375 -7.68 20.28 -0.36
N ALA A 376 -8.24 21.47 -0.60
CA ALA A 376 -8.08 22.18 -1.86
C ALA A 376 -6.87 23.11 -1.86
N ILE A 377 -6.49 23.71 -0.74
CA ILE A 377 -5.43 24.73 -0.75
C ILE A 377 -4.10 24.14 -0.28
N GLU A 378 -4.05 23.54 0.91
CA GLU A 378 -2.79 23.02 1.48
C GLU A 378 -2.31 21.75 0.78
N LEU A 379 -3.15 20.71 0.75
CA LEU A 379 -2.78 19.41 0.19
C LEU A 379 -2.92 19.36 -1.33
N LYS A 380 -3.67 20.32 -1.90
CA LYS A 380 -4.14 20.31 -3.29
C LYS A 380 -4.76 18.97 -3.69
N ALA A 381 -5.26 18.18 -2.75
CA ALA A 381 -5.81 16.84 -2.99
C ALA A 381 -7.19 16.90 -3.68
N MET A 382 -7.86 18.03 -3.56
CA MET A 382 -9.11 18.34 -4.26
C MET A 382 -8.93 19.51 -5.22
N PRO A 383 -9.65 19.54 -6.35
CA PRO A 383 -10.45 18.44 -6.93
C PRO A 383 -9.57 17.22 -7.25
N ILE A 384 -10.11 15.99 -7.14
CA ILE A 384 -9.31 14.75 -7.31
C ILE A 384 -8.64 14.77 -8.68
N GLY A 385 -7.31 14.59 -8.74
CA GLY A 385 -6.54 14.62 -10.00
C GLY A 385 -6.66 15.94 -10.76
N ASN A 386 -7.05 17.02 -10.08
CA ASN A 386 -7.47 18.29 -10.67
C ASN A 386 -8.52 18.15 -11.79
N LEU A 387 -9.46 17.20 -11.65
CA LEU A 387 -10.42 16.82 -12.69
C LEU A 387 -11.23 17.99 -13.27
N THR A 388 -11.55 18.99 -12.44
CA THR A 388 -12.30 20.19 -12.84
C THR A 388 -11.38 21.34 -13.27
N ASN A 389 -10.06 21.12 -13.43
CA ASN A 389 -9.06 22.10 -13.87
C ASN A 389 -9.01 23.38 -13.01
N MET A 390 -9.01 23.23 -11.69
CA MET A 390 -8.86 24.36 -10.78
C MET A 390 -7.46 24.96 -10.89
N THR A 391 -7.39 26.25 -11.19
CA THR A 391 -6.17 27.03 -11.41
C THR A 391 -5.55 27.51 -10.09
N GLU A 392 -4.26 27.90 -10.12
CA GLU A 392 -3.62 28.45 -8.94
C GLU A 392 -4.19 29.81 -8.53
N ALA A 393 -4.66 30.61 -9.49
CA ALA A 393 -5.34 31.87 -9.22
C ALA A 393 -6.65 31.65 -8.45
N GLU A 394 -7.49 30.70 -8.88
CA GLU A 394 -8.72 30.32 -8.17
C GLU A 394 -8.41 29.75 -6.78
N ARG A 395 -7.33 28.97 -6.63
CA ARG A 395 -6.90 28.46 -5.31
C ARG A 395 -6.46 29.59 -4.39
N SER A 396 -5.72 30.57 -4.91
CA SER A 396 -5.28 31.72 -4.13
C SER A 396 -6.46 32.57 -3.65
N GLU A 397 -7.42 32.84 -4.53
CA GLU A 397 -8.64 33.58 -4.21
C GLU A 397 -9.50 32.86 -3.16
N LEU A 398 -9.79 31.56 -3.39
CA LEU A 398 -10.54 30.74 -2.44
C LEU A 398 -9.80 30.64 -1.10
N GLY A 399 -8.48 30.45 -1.12
CA GLY A 399 -7.65 30.34 0.08
C GLY A 399 -7.70 31.59 0.95
N ALA A 400 -7.62 32.78 0.33
CA ALA A 400 -7.71 34.05 1.03
C ALA A 400 -9.06 34.23 1.72
N TRP A 401 -10.17 33.94 1.02
CA TRP A 401 -11.51 34.03 1.60
C TRP A 401 -11.75 33.02 2.73
N LEU A 402 -11.25 31.79 2.58
CA LEU A 402 -11.36 30.75 3.60
C LEU A 402 -10.60 31.13 4.87
N GLN A 403 -9.39 31.68 4.74
CA GLN A 403 -8.62 32.15 5.89
C GLN A 403 -9.32 33.28 6.64
N GLN A 404 -9.89 34.26 5.91
CA GLN A 404 -10.70 35.33 6.51
C GLN A 404 -11.92 34.76 7.25
N THR A 405 -12.63 33.82 6.61
CA THR A 405 -13.80 33.15 7.20
C THR A 405 -13.46 32.37 8.48
N MET A 406 -12.33 31.68 8.50
CA MET A 406 -11.86 30.95 9.69
C MET A 406 -11.36 31.87 10.81
N GLN A 407 -10.85 33.05 10.48
CA GLN A 407 -10.40 34.05 11.46
C GLN A 407 -11.58 34.78 12.10
N GLY A 408 -12.63 35.11 11.34
CA GLY A 408 -13.84 35.76 11.85
C GLY A 408 -14.81 34.84 12.60
N ALA A 409 -14.54 33.53 12.63
CA ALA A 409 -15.29 32.53 13.39
C ALA A 409 -14.68 32.23 14.78
N LYS A 410 -13.54 32.82 15.12
CA LYS A 410 -12.96 32.85 16.46
C LYS A 410 -13.46 34.08 17.21
#